data_AF-B4WV57-F1
#
_entry.id   AF-B4WV57-F1
#
_cell.length_a   1.000
_cell.length_b   1.000
_cell.length_c   1.000
_cell.angle_alpha   90.00
_cell.angle_beta   90.00
_cell.angle_gamma   90.00
#
_symmetry.space_group_name_H-M   'P 1'
#
loop_
_entity.id
_entity.type
_entity.pdbx_description
1 polymer ?
#
loop_
_entity_poly.entity_id
_entity_poly.type
_entity_poly.pdbx_seq_one_letter_code
_entity_poly.pdbx_strand_id
1 'polypeptide(L)'
;MSTNFTIGQLVKVADHRLLSFGRFGYVSSVENGTVAIEFADLPVATFKRRRFCSSALEAVTTVPIATSYLMVTIRTVVANHEMRKCYAIAHVEDGETGADVAETIAAKFFGSLGEWDGDFYRWENSQYAAKLLSYRIITAAEYDVLSMTTPDYCLGAEVSSPF
;
A
#
# COMPACT_ATOMS: atom_id res chain seq x y z
N MET A 1 32.63 -8.13 6.72
CA MET A 1 31.77 -6.93 6.56
C MET A 1 30.33 -7.39 6.71
N SER A 2 29.64 -6.95 7.77
CA SER A 2 28.21 -7.23 7.96
C SER A 2 27.40 -6.31 7.07
N THR A 3 26.41 -6.86 6.39
CA THR A 3 25.41 -6.11 5.63
C THR A 3 24.21 -5.85 6.52
N ASN A 4 23.73 -4.60 6.58
CA ASN A 4 22.59 -4.20 7.41
C ASN A 4 21.22 -4.59 6.80
N PHE A 5 21.18 -5.56 5.89
CA PHE A 5 19.96 -5.98 5.22
C PHE A 5 19.43 -7.28 5.81
N THR A 6 18.12 -7.36 5.98
CA THR A 6 17.43 -8.55 6.49
C THR A 6 16.63 -9.21 5.37
N ILE A 7 16.50 -10.54 5.40
CA ILE A 7 15.66 -11.28 4.43
C ILE A 7 14.21 -10.79 4.56
N GLY A 8 13.55 -10.61 3.42
CA GLY A 8 12.19 -10.05 3.33
C GLY A 8 12.14 -8.52 3.35
N GLN A 9 13.25 -7.83 3.62
CA GLN A 9 13.29 -6.37 3.61
C GLN A 9 13.14 -5.84 2.18
N LEU A 10 12.33 -4.79 2.02
CA LEU A 10 12.24 -4.06 0.76
C LEU A 10 13.46 -3.14 0.59
N VAL A 11 14.06 -3.19 -0.59
CA VAL A 11 15.19 -2.35 -0.95
C VAL A 11 14.99 -1.74 -2.32
N LYS A 12 15.63 -0.59 -2.54
CA LYS A 12 15.70 0.10 -3.82
C LYS A 12 17.12 0.03 -4.36
N VAL A 13 17.28 -0.21 -5.66
CA VAL A 13 18.59 -0.12 -6.30
C VAL A 13 18.96 1.36 -6.47
N ALA A 14 19.98 1.80 -5.74
CA ALA A 14 20.39 3.20 -5.66
C ALA A 14 21.59 3.54 -6.58
N ASP A 15 22.30 2.54 -7.09
CA ASP A 15 23.42 2.79 -8.01
C ASP A 15 22.92 3.14 -9.42
N HIS A 16 23.10 4.41 -9.81
CA HIS A 16 22.70 4.98 -11.10
C HIS A 16 23.40 4.33 -12.31
N ARG A 17 24.49 3.59 -12.11
CA ARG A 17 25.21 2.91 -13.19
C ARG A 17 24.56 1.58 -13.58
N LEU A 18 23.66 1.06 -12.76
CA LEU A 18 22.99 -0.20 -13.00
C LEU A 18 21.71 -0.01 -13.82
N LEU A 19 21.45 -0.91 -14.77
CA LEU A 19 20.20 -0.92 -15.54
C LEU A 19 18.93 -1.05 -14.68
N SER A 20 19.08 -1.57 -13.47
CA SER A 20 18.01 -1.70 -12.49
C SER A 20 17.91 -0.51 -11.53
N PHE A 21 18.61 0.60 -11.78
CA PHE A 21 18.51 1.80 -10.97
C PHE A 21 17.04 2.22 -10.76
N GLY A 22 16.70 2.57 -9.52
CA GLY A 22 15.36 2.98 -9.13
C GLY A 22 14.35 1.85 -8.94
N ARG A 23 14.70 0.61 -9.29
CA ARG A 23 13.81 -0.55 -9.12
C ARG A 23 13.81 -1.06 -7.69
N PHE A 24 12.70 -1.69 -7.30
CA PHE A 24 12.46 -2.20 -5.96
C PHE A 24 12.52 -3.73 -5.94
N GLY A 25 13.02 -4.30 -4.85
CA GLY A 25 13.01 -5.75 -4.66
C GLY A 25 13.08 -6.15 -3.20
N TYR A 26 12.64 -7.37 -2.92
CA TYR A 26 12.75 -7.98 -1.60
C TYR A 26 14.06 -8.73 -1.48
N VAL A 27 14.75 -8.55 -0.36
CA VAL A 27 15.96 -9.32 -0.04
C VAL A 27 15.62 -10.79 0.10
N SER A 28 16.13 -11.62 -0.81
CA SER A 28 15.92 -13.08 -0.79
C SER A 28 17.05 -13.82 -0.08
N SER A 29 18.28 -13.29 -0.11
CA SER A 29 19.42 -13.84 0.63
C SER A 29 20.53 -12.81 0.82
N VAL A 30 21.37 -13.04 1.83
CA VAL A 30 22.46 -12.15 2.22
C VAL A 30 23.70 -12.99 2.47
N GLU A 31 24.74 -12.81 1.65
CA GLU A 31 25.96 -13.61 1.67
C GLU A 31 27.19 -12.72 1.45
N ASN A 32 28.11 -12.65 2.42
CA ASN A 32 29.45 -12.05 2.26
C ASN A 32 29.48 -10.70 1.52
N GLY A 33 28.70 -9.71 1.97
CA GLY A 33 28.67 -8.36 1.36
C GLY A 33 27.80 -8.25 0.10
N THR A 34 27.25 -9.36 -0.36
CA THR A 34 26.34 -9.45 -1.51
C THR A 34 24.92 -9.72 -1.03
N VAL A 35 23.97 -9.02 -1.62
CA VAL A 35 22.55 -9.12 -1.30
C VAL A 35 21.83 -9.56 -2.57
N ALA A 36 21.13 -10.69 -2.49
CA ALA A 36 20.23 -11.12 -3.55
C ALA A 36 18.85 -10.54 -3.32
N ILE A 37 18.25 -9.97 -4.37
CA ILE A 37 16.88 -9.45 -4.32
C ILE A 37 16.02 -10.08 -5.41
N GLU A 38 14.73 -10.20 -5.10
CA GLU A 38 13.67 -10.53 -6.05
C GLU A 38 12.86 -9.26 -6.34
N PHE A 39 12.83 -8.85 -7.61
CA PHE A 39 12.17 -7.60 -8.00
C PHE A 39 10.68 -7.63 -7.67
N ALA A 40 10.23 -6.65 -6.90
CA ALA A 40 8.85 -6.51 -6.43
C ALA A 40 7.93 -5.83 -7.46
N ASP A 41 8.52 -5.23 -8.50
CA ASP A 41 7.85 -4.50 -9.58
C ASP A 41 7.77 -5.30 -10.89
N LEU A 42 8.20 -6.57 -10.89
CA LEU A 42 8.10 -7.47 -12.02
C LEU A 42 6.98 -8.51 -11.83
N PRO A 43 6.29 -8.93 -12.90
CA PRO A 43 5.33 -10.03 -12.83
C PRO A 43 6.00 -11.30 -12.29
N VAL A 44 5.25 -12.10 -11.52
CA VAL A 44 5.71 -13.33 -10.83
C VAL A 44 6.46 -14.30 -11.76
N ALA A 45 6.02 -14.43 -13.01
CA ALA A 45 6.67 -15.29 -14.01
C ALA A 45 8.09 -14.80 -14.43
N THR A 46 8.49 -13.61 -13.97
CA THR A 46 9.72 -12.91 -14.36
C THR A 46 10.65 -12.62 -13.19
N PHE A 47 10.42 -13.21 -12.01
CA PHE A 47 11.29 -13.08 -10.84
C PHE A 47 12.73 -13.53 -11.16
N LYS A 48 13.52 -12.61 -11.71
CA LYS A 48 14.95 -12.79 -11.92
C LYS A 48 15.63 -12.32 -10.65
N ARG A 49 15.88 -13.26 -9.74
CA ARG A 49 16.74 -13.03 -8.59
C ARG A 49 18.06 -12.46 -9.07
N ARG A 50 18.44 -11.28 -8.57
CA ARG A 50 19.70 -10.62 -8.93
C ARG A 50 20.49 -10.30 -7.68
N ARG A 51 21.81 -10.44 -7.79
CA ARG A 51 22.76 -10.14 -6.73
C ARG A 51 23.33 -8.74 -6.92
N PHE A 52 23.42 -8.01 -5.83
CA PHE A 52 23.94 -6.65 -5.77
C PHE A 52 24.94 -6.54 -4.62
N CYS A 53 25.93 -5.66 -4.76
CA CYS A 53 26.71 -5.21 -3.61
C CYS A 53 25.78 -4.44 -2.66
N SER A 54 25.99 -4.58 -1.35
CA SER A 54 25.18 -3.87 -0.35
C SER A 54 25.18 -2.35 -0.56
N SER A 55 26.28 -1.76 -1.04
CA SER A 55 26.39 -0.32 -1.32
C SER A 55 25.56 0.15 -2.52
N ALA A 56 25.09 -0.77 -3.38
CA ALA A 56 24.23 -0.44 -4.52
C ALA A 56 22.74 -0.44 -4.14
N LEU A 57 22.42 -0.77 -2.88
CA LEU A 57 21.07 -0.90 -2.37
C LEU A 57 20.82 0.13 -1.26
N GLU A 58 19.59 0.62 -1.23
CA GLU A 58 19.05 1.47 -0.18
C GLU A 58 17.88 0.74 0.49
N ALA A 59 17.88 0.70 1.82
CA ALA A 59 16.78 0.13 2.59
C ALA A 59 15.54 1.03 2.48
N VAL A 60 14.40 0.46 2.11
CA VAL A 60 13.12 1.16 2.15
C VAL A 60 12.48 0.88 3.50
N THR A 61 12.37 1.92 4.34
CA THR A 61 11.84 1.82 5.71
C THR A 61 10.41 2.35 5.84
N THR A 62 9.90 2.99 4.80
CA THR A 62 8.56 3.59 4.71
C THR A 62 7.47 2.59 4.39
N VAL A 63 7.83 1.39 3.94
CA VAL A 63 6.89 0.34 3.54
C VAL A 63 6.88 -0.78 4.59
N PRO A 64 5.73 -1.09 5.22
CA PRO A 64 5.62 -2.17 6.19
C PRO A 64 5.78 -3.53 5.49
N ILE A 65 6.34 -4.52 6.20
CA ILE A 65 6.41 -5.89 5.69
C ILE A 65 4.99 -6.46 5.63
N ALA A 66 4.58 -6.94 4.45
CA ALA A 66 3.22 -7.41 4.22
C ALA A 66 3.19 -8.55 3.20
N THR A 67 2.16 -9.39 3.29
CA THR A 67 1.89 -10.47 2.32
C THR A 67 1.42 -9.89 0.98
N SER A 68 0.68 -8.78 1.03
CA SER A 68 0.32 -7.98 -0.16
C SER A 68 -0.04 -6.55 0.24
N TYR A 69 -0.07 -5.65 -0.75
CA TYR A 69 -0.51 -4.26 -0.59
C TYR A 69 -1.74 -4.03 -1.45
N LEU A 70 -2.65 -3.21 -0.95
CA LEU A 70 -3.93 -2.94 -1.58
C LEU A 70 -4.09 -1.46 -1.86
N MET A 71 -4.71 -1.16 -3.00
CA MET A 71 -5.40 0.10 -3.23
C MET A 71 -6.91 -0.19 -3.13
N VAL A 72 -7.53 0.37 -2.11
CA VAL A 72 -8.95 0.20 -1.79
C VAL A 72 -9.71 1.39 -2.36
N THR A 73 -10.78 1.13 -3.09
CA THR A 73 -11.71 2.16 -3.58
C THR A 73 -13.00 2.09 -2.78
N ILE A 74 -13.36 3.19 -2.15
CA ILE A 74 -14.48 3.30 -1.23
C ILE A 74 -15.50 4.25 -1.83
N ARG A 75 -16.76 3.85 -1.87
CA ARG A 75 -17.85 4.76 -2.20
C ARG A 75 -18.36 5.37 -0.91
N THR A 76 -18.33 6.69 -0.81
CA THR A 76 -18.88 7.42 0.32
C THR A 76 -20.14 8.16 -0.08
N VAL A 77 -21.05 8.32 0.87
CA VAL A 77 -22.23 9.16 0.76
C VAL A 77 -22.15 10.22 1.85
N VAL A 78 -22.36 11.48 1.47
CA VAL A 78 -22.45 12.62 2.37
C VAL A 78 -23.84 13.24 2.24
N ALA A 79 -24.58 13.32 3.35
CA ALA A 79 -25.90 13.98 3.40
C ALA A 79 -26.88 13.44 2.33
N ASN A 80 -27.64 14.33 1.67
CA ASN A 80 -28.70 14.04 0.68
C ASN A 80 -28.18 13.45 -0.66
N HIS A 81 -27.43 12.34 -0.61
CA HIS A 81 -27.00 11.52 -1.75
C HIS A 81 -25.77 12.01 -2.55
N GLU A 82 -24.93 12.89 -2.02
CA GLU A 82 -23.67 13.17 -2.72
C GLU A 82 -22.74 11.96 -2.62
N MET A 83 -22.52 11.29 -3.76
CA MET A 83 -21.70 10.09 -3.84
C MET A 83 -20.29 10.45 -4.29
N ARG A 84 -19.29 10.14 -3.46
CA ARG A 84 -17.88 10.35 -3.77
C ARG A 84 -17.13 9.02 -3.83
N LYS A 85 -16.07 9.00 -4.62
CA LYS A 85 -15.08 7.91 -4.63
C LYS A 85 -13.87 8.36 -3.82
N CYS A 86 -13.55 7.58 -2.80
CA CYS A 86 -12.37 7.77 -1.98
C CYS A 86 -11.43 6.59 -2.19
N TYR A 87 -10.16 6.81 -1.90
CA TYR A 87 -9.15 5.80 -2.04
C TYR A 87 -8.35 5.72 -0.74
N ALA A 88 -7.98 4.51 -0.37
CA ALA A 88 -7.10 4.24 0.74
C ALA A 88 -6.06 3.21 0.29
N ILE A 89 -4.88 3.27 0.90
CA ILE A 89 -3.88 2.21 0.77
C ILE A 89 -3.90 1.36 2.04
N ALA A 90 -3.72 0.06 1.88
CA ALA A 90 -3.66 -0.88 2.99
C ALA A 90 -2.60 -1.94 2.72
N HIS A 91 -2.19 -2.63 3.77
CA HIS A 91 -1.31 -3.79 3.69
C HIS A 91 -1.99 -4.97 4.37
N VAL A 92 -1.71 -6.18 3.88
CA VAL A 92 -2.30 -7.43 4.37
C VAL A 92 -1.24 -8.17 5.17
N GLU A 93 -1.54 -8.48 6.43
CA GLU A 93 -0.64 -9.24 7.30
C GLU A 93 -0.69 -10.75 6.99
N ASP A 94 0.14 -11.53 7.68
CA ASP A 94 0.11 -12.99 7.57
C ASP A 94 -1.16 -13.54 8.21
N GLY A 95 -1.87 -14.43 7.50
CA GLY A 95 -3.16 -14.98 7.92
C GLY A 95 -4.39 -14.13 7.58
N GLU A 96 -4.22 -12.92 7.04
CA GLU A 96 -5.33 -12.09 6.56
C GLU A 96 -5.61 -12.29 5.06
N THR A 97 -6.85 -12.02 4.63
CA THR A 97 -7.18 -11.95 3.21
C THR A 97 -7.34 -10.50 2.77
N GLY A 98 -6.99 -10.21 1.51
CA GLY A 98 -7.13 -8.86 0.98
C GLY A 98 -8.58 -8.36 0.94
N ALA A 99 -9.56 -9.26 0.83
CA ALA A 99 -10.97 -8.91 0.88
C ALA A 99 -11.38 -8.44 2.29
N ASP A 100 -11.00 -9.18 3.32
CA ASP A 100 -11.34 -8.85 4.71
C ASP A 100 -10.70 -7.52 5.16
N VAL A 101 -9.44 -7.31 4.76
CA VAL A 101 -8.73 -6.04 5.01
C VAL A 101 -9.43 -4.89 4.27
N ALA A 102 -9.78 -5.05 2.99
CA ALA A 102 -10.45 -4.01 2.22
C ALA A 102 -11.84 -3.64 2.80
N GLU A 103 -12.62 -4.62 3.25
CA GLU A 103 -13.91 -4.37 3.91
C GLU A 103 -13.72 -3.68 5.26
N THR A 104 -12.71 -4.10 6.04
CA THR A 104 -12.38 -3.44 7.31
C THR A 104 -12.00 -1.97 7.11
N ILE A 105 -11.25 -1.67 6.05
CA ILE A 105 -10.89 -0.30 5.69
C ILE A 105 -12.11 0.51 5.28
N ALA A 106 -13.02 -0.05 4.48
CA ALA A 106 -14.28 0.61 4.12
C ALA A 106 -15.16 0.88 5.36
N ALA A 107 -15.26 -0.10 6.27
CA ALA A 107 -16.02 0.03 7.51
C ALA A 107 -15.44 1.08 8.45
N LYS A 108 -14.11 1.21 8.51
CA LYS A 108 -13.40 2.17 9.35
C LYS A 108 -13.07 3.49 8.67
N PHE A 109 -13.56 3.73 7.45
CA PHE A 109 -13.15 4.89 6.65
C PHE A 109 -13.41 6.23 7.37
N PHE A 110 -14.46 6.31 8.20
CA PHE A 110 -14.77 7.48 9.02
C PHE A 110 -14.27 7.40 10.47
N GLY A 111 -13.35 6.49 10.78
CA GLY A 111 -12.68 6.40 12.09
C GLY A 111 -13.33 5.48 13.13
N SER A 112 -14.43 4.78 12.80
CA SER A 112 -15.05 3.77 13.67
C SER A 112 -15.69 2.67 12.83
N LEU A 113 -15.81 1.45 13.36
CA LEU A 113 -16.63 0.39 12.76
C LEU A 113 -18.10 0.84 12.80
N GLY A 114 -18.60 1.31 11.66
CA GLY A 114 -20.00 1.71 11.54
C GLY A 114 -20.98 0.54 11.60
N GLU A 115 -22.25 0.82 11.86
CA GLU A 115 -23.32 -0.17 11.72
C GLU A 115 -23.56 -0.49 10.24
N TRP A 116 -23.72 -1.77 9.91
CA TRP A 116 -24.04 -2.20 8.56
C TRP A 116 -25.56 -2.18 8.35
N ASP A 117 -26.04 -1.38 7.40
CA ASP A 117 -27.48 -1.25 7.09
C ASP A 117 -27.96 -2.19 5.97
N GLY A 118 -27.05 -3.01 5.41
CA GLY A 118 -27.31 -3.85 4.24
C GLY A 118 -26.62 -3.36 2.96
N ASP A 119 -26.32 -2.06 2.87
CA ASP A 119 -25.69 -1.44 1.70
C ASP A 119 -24.46 -0.59 2.01
N PHE A 120 -24.41 0.06 3.17
CA PHE A 120 -23.33 0.90 3.63
C PHE A 120 -23.03 0.70 5.12
N TYR A 121 -21.78 0.93 5.49
CA TYR A 121 -21.35 1.18 6.87
C TYR A 121 -21.71 2.62 7.23
N ARG A 122 -22.56 2.77 8.24
CA ARG A 122 -23.00 4.08 8.76
C ARG A 122 -22.28 4.40 10.04
N TRP A 123 -21.76 5.61 10.13
CA TRP A 123 -21.28 6.09 11.42
C TRP A 123 -22.48 6.51 12.28
N GLU A 124 -22.51 6.06 13.54
CA GLU A 124 -23.60 6.36 14.48
C GLU A 124 -23.77 7.88 14.63
N ASN A 125 -25.02 8.36 14.53
CA ASN A 125 -25.35 9.80 14.61
C ASN A 125 -24.66 10.69 13.56
N SER A 126 -24.23 10.12 12.44
CA SER A 126 -23.54 10.82 11.36
C SER A 126 -24.26 10.74 10.03
N GLN A 127 -24.12 11.79 9.22
CA GLN A 127 -24.63 11.87 7.84
C GLN A 127 -23.73 11.15 6.82
N TYR A 128 -22.68 10.49 7.29
CA TYR A 128 -21.66 9.84 6.47
C TYR A 128 -21.85 8.33 6.42
N ALA A 129 -21.79 7.77 5.23
CA ALA A 129 -21.83 6.33 5.00
C ALA A 129 -20.77 5.89 3.99
N ALA A 130 -20.22 4.69 4.13
CA ALA A 130 -19.17 4.16 3.27
C ALA A 130 -19.45 2.71 2.85
N LYS A 131 -19.01 2.33 1.66
CA LYS A 131 -19.07 0.95 1.15
C LYS A 131 -17.80 0.64 0.38
N LEU A 132 -17.29 -0.57 0.51
CA LEU A 132 -16.25 -1.06 -0.39
C LEU A 132 -16.82 -1.10 -1.82
N LEU A 133 -16.17 -0.39 -2.75
CA LEU A 133 -16.53 -0.47 -4.17
C LEU A 133 -15.70 -1.54 -4.87
N SER A 134 -14.39 -1.54 -4.64
CA SER A 134 -13.45 -2.52 -5.15
C SER A 134 -12.11 -2.39 -4.43
N TYR A 135 -11.26 -3.40 -4.57
CA TYR A 135 -9.85 -3.30 -4.23
C TYR A 135 -9.01 -3.92 -5.34
N ARG A 136 -7.74 -3.50 -5.45
CA ARG A 136 -6.75 -4.16 -6.30
C ARG A 136 -5.45 -4.34 -5.52
N ILE A 137 -4.74 -5.43 -5.82
CA ILE A 137 -3.38 -5.63 -5.34
C ILE A 137 -2.46 -4.65 -6.08
N ILE A 138 -1.60 -3.97 -5.32
CA ILE A 138 -0.58 -3.06 -5.83
C ILE A 138 0.82 -3.55 -5.44
N THR A 139 1.81 -3.08 -6.16
CA THR A 139 3.22 -3.37 -5.84
C THR A 139 3.68 -2.55 -4.63
N ALA A 140 4.74 -3.01 -3.96
CA ALA A 140 5.37 -2.26 -2.87
C ALA A 140 5.92 -0.90 -3.33
N ALA A 141 6.34 -0.81 -4.60
CA ALA A 141 6.76 0.44 -5.22
C ALA A 141 5.60 1.42 -5.39
N GLU A 142 4.43 0.94 -5.87
CA GLU A 142 3.21 1.76 -5.89
C GLU A 142 2.81 2.19 -4.49
N TYR A 143 2.89 1.30 -3.49
CA TYR A 143 2.56 1.62 -2.10
C TYR A 143 3.47 2.72 -1.52
N ASP A 144 4.78 2.64 -1.76
CA ASP A 144 5.75 3.67 -1.33
C ASP A 144 5.47 5.04 -1.99
N VAL A 145 5.20 5.05 -3.30
CA VAL A 145 4.85 6.29 -3.99
C VAL A 145 3.54 6.86 -3.44
N LEU A 146 2.52 6.01 -3.29
CA LEU A 146 1.21 6.43 -2.79
C LEU A 146 1.26 6.87 -1.33
N SER A 147 2.06 6.27 -0.46
CA SER A 147 2.18 6.68 0.94
C SER A 147 2.80 8.08 1.08
N MET A 148 3.62 8.50 0.12
CA MET A 148 4.20 9.85 0.08
C MET A 148 3.27 10.89 -0.56
N THR A 149 2.42 10.50 -1.52
CA THR A 149 1.59 11.44 -2.29
C THR A 149 0.12 11.46 -1.87
N THR A 150 -0.33 10.43 -1.15
CA THR A 150 -1.73 10.27 -0.76
C THR A 150 -1.79 10.59 0.73
N PRO A 151 -2.18 11.81 1.14
CA PRO A 151 -2.75 11.95 2.47
C PRO A 151 -3.97 11.01 2.52
N ASP A 152 -4.23 10.35 3.66
CA ASP A 152 -5.37 9.42 3.89
C ASP A 152 -6.76 10.10 3.76
N TYR A 153 -6.97 10.88 2.71
CA TYR A 153 -8.07 11.81 2.50
C TYR A 153 -8.70 11.57 1.14
N CYS A 154 -10.03 11.65 1.14
CA CYS A 154 -10.90 11.68 -0.02
C CYS A 154 -10.25 12.40 -1.20
N LEU A 155 -9.97 11.69 -2.30
CA LEU A 155 -9.62 12.27 -3.61
C LEU A 155 -10.82 13.03 -4.25
N GLY A 156 -11.54 13.81 -3.44
CA GLY A 156 -12.73 14.58 -3.78
C GLY A 156 -13.12 15.60 -2.70
N ALA A 157 -12.18 16.04 -1.86
CA ALA A 157 -12.35 17.30 -1.14
C ALA A 157 -11.85 18.43 -2.05
N GLU A 158 -12.71 18.88 -2.97
CA GLU A 158 -12.61 20.29 -3.34
C GLU A 158 -12.90 21.09 -2.08
N VAL A 159 -11.84 21.72 -1.62
CA VAL A 159 -11.88 22.85 -0.71
C VAL A 159 -12.84 23.88 -1.31
N SER A 160 -14.00 24.05 -0.69
CA SER A 160 -14.69 25.33 -0.69
C SER A 160 -15.38 25.55 0.66
N SER A 161 -14.60 26.03 1.61
CA SER A 161 -15.10 27.07 2.51
C SER A 161 -14.04 28.16 2.56
N PRO A 162 -14.44 29.37 2.19
CA PRO A 162 -14.58 30.36 3.25
C PRO A 162 -15.89 31.15 3.09
N PHE A 163 -16.82 30.94 4.02
CA PHE A 163 -17.66 31.99 4.55
C PHE A 163 -17.85 31.73 6.05
#